data_AF-A0A6C0LWL1-F1
#
_entry.id   AF-A0A6C0LWL1-F1
#
_cell.length_a   1.000
_cell.length_b   1.000
_cell.length_c   1.000
_cell.angle_alpha   90.00
_cell.angle_beta   90.00
_cell.angle_gamma   90.00
#
_symmetry.space_group_name_H-M   'P 1'
#
loop_
_entity.id
_entity.type
_entity.pdbx_description
1 polymer ?
#
loop_
_entity_poly.entity_id
_entity_poly.type
_entity_poly.pdbx_seq_one_letter_code
_entity_poly.pdbx_strand_id
1 'polypeptide(L)'
;MSELEDKRIDMMEKVHLFDNKLGYRYGQFLWYSFWLPSLLVMVTDETVGHARDFLVQISLLSSLTLLFYSYHQNNGSPASTPAIHALYGELLARWMLAAYHGFNNITVGGNPVAVMNCIQLIAMGIFTLFKVPSSIYTTCNHKTYQRLVQRLKDNDDVY
;
A
#
# COMPACT_ATOMS: atom_id res chain seq x y z
N MET A 1 -27.03 13.35 -14.87
CA MET A 1 -26.08 13.53 -13.77
C MET A 1 -25.96 15.02 -13.51
N SER A 2 -25.99 15.47 -12.25
CA SER A 2 -25.89 16.92 -11.98
C SER A 2 -24.42 17.39 -12.07
N GLU A 3 -24.15 18.62 -12.51
CA GLU A 3 -22.77 19.15 -12.63
C GLU A 3 -21.95 19.03 -11.32
N LEU A 4 -22.62 19.14 -10.18
CA LEU A 4 -22.02 18.98 -8.86
C LEU A 4 -21.60 17.53 -8.58
N GLU A 5 -22.33 16.57 -9.11
CA GLU A 5 -22.09 15.13 -8.96
C GLU A 5 -20.89 14.71 -9.81
N ASP A 6 -20.79 15.21 -11.04
CA ASP A 6 -19.63 15.00 -11.92
C ASP A 6 -18.35 15.52 -11.28
N LYS A 7 -18.39 16.75 -10.73
CA LYS A 7 -17.25 17.34 -10.00
C LYS A 7 -16.81 16.49 -8.80
N ARG A 8 -17.74 15.83 -8.12
CA ARG A 8 -17.41 14.93 -6.99
C ARG A 8 -16.76 13.63 -7.47
N ILE A 9 -17.22 13.07 -8.59
CA ILE A 9 -16.63 11.87 -9.20
C ILE A 9 -15.22 12.19 -9.69
N ASP A 10 -15.02 13.32 -10.38
CA ASP A 10 -13.69 13.74 -10.86
C ASP A 10 -12.71 14.00 -9.71
N MET A 11 -13.18 14.52 -8.58
CA MET A 11 -12.36 14.65 -7.37
C MET A 11 -11.98 13.28 -6.81
N MET A 12 -12.93 12.33 -6.74
CA MET A 12 -12.67 10.96 -6.29
C MET A 12 -11.65 10.25 -7.20
N GLU A 13 -11.73 10.49 -8.50
CA GLU A 13 -10.78 9.97 -9.48
C GLU A 13 -9.38 10.53 -9.24
N LYS A 14 -9.25 11.84 -8.97
CA LYS A 14 -7.96 12.47 -8.62
C LYS A 14 -7.35 11.90 -7.34
N VAL A 15 -8.18 11.63 -6.33
CA VAL A 15 -7.76 11.00 -5.07
C VAL A 15 -7.14 9.61 -5.33
N HIS A 16 -7.71 8.84 -6.26
CA HIS A 16 -7.27 7.48 -6.58
C HIS A 16 -6.41 7.38 -7.84
N LEU A 17 -6.00 8.52 -8.41
CA LEU A 17 -5.31 8.57 -9.70
C LEU A 17 -4.01 7.77 -9.69
N PHE A 18 -3.24 7.87 -8.59
CA PHE A 18 -1.99 7.12 -8.48
C PHE A 18 -2.21 5.61 -8.56
N ASP A 19 -3.17 5.07 -7.80
CA ASP A 19 -3.44 3.64 -7.78
C ASP A 19 -3.97 3.13 -9.11
N ASN A 20 -4.96 3.83 -9.66
CA ASN A 20 -5.63 3.39 -10.87
C ASN A 20 -4.73 3.58 -12.10
N LYS A 21 -3.90 4.64 -12.17
CA LYS A 21 -2.95 4.87 -13.26
C LYS A 21 -1.76 3.92 -13.22
N LEU A 22 -1.26 3.61 -12.03
CA LEU A 22 -0.22 2.60 -11.88
C LEU A 22 -0.79 1.20 -12.19
N GLY A 23 -2.06 0.98 -11.83
CA GLY A 23 -2.77 -0.26 -12.07
C GLY A 23 -2.13 -1.45 -11.34
N TYR A 24 -2.64 -2.65 -11.61
CA TYR A 24 -2.09 -3.86 -11.01
C TYR A 24 -0.69 -4.18 -11.53
N ARG A 25 -0.45 -3.97 -12.83
CA ARG A 25 0.82 -4.34 -13.48
C ARG A 25 2.01 -3.60 -12.89
N TYR A 26 1.98 -2.26 -12.91
CA TYR A 26 3.10 -1.49 -12.37
C TYR A 26 3.04 -1.42 -10.83
N GLY A 27 1.86 -1.58 -10.24
CA GLY A 27 1.68 -1.69 -8.80
C GLY A 27 2.42 -2.91 -8.23
N GLN A 28 2.31 -4.06 -8.89
CA GLN A 28 3.03 -5.27 -8.49
C GLN A 28 4.55 -5.12 -8.64
N PHE A 29 5.04 -4.50 -9.73
CA PHE A 29 6.48 -4.23 -9.87
C PHE A 29 7.01 -3.31 -8.77
N LEU A 30 6.28 -2.25 -8.45
CA LEU A 30 6.61 -1.36 -7.33
C LEU A 30 6.64 -2.16 -6.02
N TRP A 31 5.68 -3.05 -5.80
CA TRP A 31 5.64 -3.90 -4.61
C TRP A 31 6.87 -4.81 -4.50
N TYR A 32 7.20 -5.52 -5.58
CA TYR A 32 8.38 -6.39 -5.62
C TYR A 32 9.69 -5.62 -5.45
N SER A 33 9.75 -4.35 -5.86
CA SER A 33 10.93 -3.51 -5.66
C SER A 33 11.26 -3.26 -4.19
N PHE A 34 10.28 -3.39 -3.29
CA PHE A 34 10.49 -3.32 -1.84
C PHE A 34 10.62 -4.70 -1.20
N TRP A 35 9.77 -5.65 -1.63
CA TRP A 35 9.72 -6.97 -1.04
C TRP A 35 10.97 -7.82 -1.34
N LEU A 36 11.43 -7.83 -2.60
CA LEU A 36 12.55 -8.67 -3.01
C LEU A 36 13.88 -8.26 -2.34
N PRO A 37 14.27 -6.97 -2.28
CA PRO A 37 15.45 -6.56 -1.54
C PRO A 37 15.36 -6.90 -0.04
N SER A 38 14.18 -6.81 0.55
CA SER A 38 13.96 -7.19 1.96
C SER A 38 14.25 -8.67 2.19
N LEU A 39 13.74 -9.54 1.30
CA LEU A 39 14.04 -10.97 1.35
C LEU A 39 15.53 -11.23 1.18
N LEU A 40 16.17 -10.62 0.18
CA LEU A 40 17.59 -10.82 -0.08
C LEU A 40 18.44 -10.44 1.13
N VAL A 41 18.20 -9.26 1.70
CA VAL A 41 18.88 -8.81 2.91
C VAL A 41 18.68 -9.80 4.06
N MET A 42 17.45 -10.28 4.29
CA MET A 42 17.18 -11.27 5.33
C MET A 42 17.82 -12.65 5.09
N VAL A 43 18.15 -13.00 3.85
CA VAL A 43 18.83 -14.27 3.52
C VAL A 43 20.34 -14.12 3.65
N THR A 44 20.90 -12.94 3.33
CA THR A 44 22.35 -12.72 3.31
C THR A 44 22.91 -12.14 4.61
N ASP A 45 22.07 -11.60 5.47
CA ASP A 45 22.47 -10.95 6.72
C ASP A 45 22.14 -11.81 7.96
N GLU A 46 23.11 -11.91 8.88
CA GLU A 46 23.01 -12.72 10.09
C GLU A 46 22.46 -11.96 11.31
N THR A 47 22.09 -10.68 11.17
CA THR A 47 21.51 -9.90 12.28
C THR A 47 20.31 -10.63 12.87
N VAL A 48 20.14 -10.58 14.19
CA VAL A 48 19.00 -11.16 14.91
C VAL A 48 18.37 -10.13 15.83
N GLY A 49 17.14 -10.39 16.28
CA GLY A 49 16.39 -9.53 17.19
C GLY A 49 15.52 -8.50 16.46
N HIS A 50 15.18 -7.40 17.16
CA HIS A 50 14.12 -6.47 16.76
C HIS A 50 14.19 -5.99 15.31
N ALA A 51 15.38 -5.65 14.80
CA ALA A 51 15.55 -5.19 13.42
C ALA A 51 15.14 -6.24 12.39
N ARG A 52 15.51 -7.51 12.59
CA ARG A 52 15.14 -8.61 11.70
C ARG A 52 13.67 -9.00 11.88
N ASP A 53 13.21 -9.09 13.13
CA ASP A 53 11.83 -9.45 13.43
C ASP A 53 10.85 -8.46 12.80
N PHE A 54 11.13 -7.16 12.89
CA PHE A 54 10.35 -6.12 12.23
C PHE A 54 10.33 -6.32 10.71
N LEU A 55 11.51 -6.49 10.07
CA LEU A 55 11.60 -6.67 8.61
C LEU A 55 10.85 -7.92 8.13
N VAL A 56 10.92 -9.02 8.89
CA VAL A 56 10.16 -10.25 8.62
C VAL A 56 8.67 -9.98 8.69
N GLN A 57 8.19 -9.38 9.79
CA GLN A 57 6.77 -9.15 9.99
C GLN A 57 6.16 -8.24 8.92
N ILE A 58 6.81 -7.12 8.58
CA ILE A 58 6.30 -6.24 7.52
C ILE A 58 6.38 -6.90 6.13
N SER A 59 7.35 -7.78 5.89
CA SER A 59 7.45 -8.55 4.65
C SER A 59 6.33 -9.59 4.54
N LEU A 60 5.93 -10.22 5.66
CA LEU A 60 4.78 -11.12 5.70
C LEU A 60 3.47 -10.37 5.47
N LEU A 61 3.28 -9.21 6.09
CA LEU A 61 2.12 -8.35 5.82
C LEU A 61 2.06 -7.96 4.33
N SER A 62 3.21 -7.64 3.73
CA SER A 62 3.30 -7.33 2.30
C SER A 62 2.81 -8.50 1.44
N SER A 63 3.14 -9.74 1.81
CA SER A 63 2.70 -10.94 1.10
C SER A 63 1.19 -11.15 1.21
N LEU A 64 0.60 -10.90 2.38
CA LEU A 64 -0.84 -11.00 2.59
C LEU A 64 -1.61 -9.93 1.80
N THR A 65 -1.12 -8.70 1.78
CA THR A 65 -1.73 -7.64 0.98
C THR A 65 -1.60 -7.93 -0.51
N LEU A 66 -0.45 -8.44 -0.97
CA LEU A 66 -0.28 -8.83 -2.36
C LEU A 66 -1.29 -9.91 -2.77
N LEU A 67 -1.52 -10.92 -1.93
CA LEU A 67 -2.57 -11.91 -2.13
C LEU A 67 -3.95 -11.26 -2.28
N PHE A 68 -4.27 -10.28 -1.44
CA PHE A 68 -5.53 -9.54 -1.51
C PHE A 68 -5.66 -8.71 -2.80
N TYR A 69 -4.57 -8.07 -3.25
CA TYR A 69 -4.52 -7.39 -4.54
C TYR A 69 -4.76 -8.36 -5.71
N SER A 70 -4.13 -9.54 -5.69
CA SER A 70 -4.33 -10.56 -6.72
C SER A 70 -5.79 -11.05 -6.76
N TYR A 71 -6.43 -11.23 -5.61
CA TYR A 71 -7.86 -11.57 -5.55
C TYR A 71 -8.73 -10.49 -6.21
N HIS A 72 -8.47 -9.20 -5.92
CA HIS A 72 -9.24 -8.10 -6.49
C HIS A 72 -8.98 -7.87 -7.99
N GLN A 73 -7.75 -8.11 -8.44
CA GLN A 73 -7.41 -8.09 -9.86
C GLN A 73 -8.25 -9.12 -10.63
N ASN A 74 -8.31 -10.36 -10.13
CA ASN A 74 -9.07 -11.44 -10.76
C ASN A 74 -10.59 -11.19 -10.78
N ASN A 75 -11.09 -10.34 -9.88
CA ASN A 75 -12.50 -9.96 -9.81
C ASN A 75 -12.84 -8.67 -10.60
N GLY A 76 -11.89 -8.12 -11.38
CA GLY A 76 -12.11 -6.91 -12.15
C GLY A 76 -12.43 -5.68 -11.28
N SER A 77 -11.87 -5.64 -10.06
CA SER A 77 -11.95 -4.43 -9.21
C SER A 77 -10.85 -3.46 -9.62
N PRO A 78 -11.06 -2.13 -9.58
CA PRO A 78 -9.97 -1.19 -9.79
C PRO A 78 -8.92 -1.30 -8.68
N ALA A 79 -7.65 -1.02 -8.98
CA ALA A 79 -6.53 -1.16 -8.05
C ALA A 79 -6.67 -0.32 -6.77
N SER A 80 -7.43 0.79 -6.83
CA SER A 80 -7.80 1.57 -5.65
C SER A 80 -8.62 0.79 -4.62
N THR A 81 -9.41 -0.22 -5.02
CA THR A 81 -10.24 -1.00 -4.09
C THR A 81 -9.40 -1.78 -3.06
N PRO A 82 -8.46 -2.65 -3.47
CA PRO A 82 -7.56 -3.29 -2.51
C PRO A 82 -6.62 -2.31 -1.81
N ALA A 83 -6.31 -1.16 -2.42
CA ALA A 83 -5.52 -0.10 -1.78
C ALA A 83 -6.21 0.48 -0.53
N ILE A 84 -7.52 0.72 -0.62
CA ILE A 84 -8.30 1.24 0.51
C ILE A 84 -8.50 0.18 1.59
N HIS A 85 -8.71 -1.09 1.21
CA HIS A 85 -9.05 -2.14 2.18
C HIS A 85 -7.82 -2.76 2.85
N ALA A 86 -6.82 -3.17 2.07
CA ALA A 86 -5.69 -3.93 2.58
C ALA A 86 -4.45 -3.07 2.81
N LEU A 87 -4.04 -2.24 1.84
CA LEU A 87 -2.84 -1.43 1.97
C LEU A 87 -2.96 -0.40 3.11
N TYR A 88 -4.12 0.26 3.26
CA TYR A 88 -4.37 1.14 4.40
C TYR A 88 -4.22 0.40 5.76
N GLY A 89 -4.86 -0.75 5.91
CA GLY A 89 -4.79 -1.54 7.14
C GLY A 89 -3.37 -2.04 7.42
N GLU A 90 -2.66 -2.49 6.38
CA GLU A 90 -1.27 -2.88 6.47
C GLU A 90 -0.37 -1.73 6.93
N LEU A 91 -0.51 -0.53 6.35
CA LEU A 91 0.30 0.63 6.74
C LEU A 91 0.14 0.97 8.23
N LEU A 92 -1.10 0.91 8.74
CA LEU A 92 -1.36 1.10 10.17
C LEU A 92 -0.70 0.00 11.02
N ALA A 93 -0.79 -1.26 10.59
CA ALA A 93 -0.15 -2.37 11.27
C ALA A 93 1.38 -2.22 11.30
N ARG A 94 2.00 -1.80 10.19
CA ARG A 94 3.44 -1.55 10.12
C ARG A 94 3.88 -0.42 11.06
N TRP A 95 3.11 0.65 11.19
CA TRP A 95 3.38 1.70 12.19
C TRP A 95 3.29 1.19 13.62
N MET A 96 2.30 0.35 13.92
CA MET A 96 2.18 -0.29 15.23
C MET A 96 3.38 -1.19 15.53
N LEU A 97 3.87 -1.94 14.54
CA LEU A 97 5.08 -2.76 14.69
C LEU A 97 6.33 -1.91 14.88
N ALA A 98 6.48 -0.82 14.13
CA ALA A 98 7.60 0.10 14.30
C ALA A 98 7.62 0.73 15.71
N ALA A 99 6.44 1.08 16.24
CA ALA A 99 6.29 1.56 17.61
C ALA A 99 6.59 0.46 18.65
N TYR A 100 6.13 -0.77 18.41
CA TYR A 100 6.35 -1.92 19.31
C TYR A 100 7.83 -2.30 19.41
N HIS A 101 8.53 -2.40 18.29
CA HIS A 101 9.96 -2.71 18.27
C HIS A 101 10.82 -1.50 18.68
N GLY A 102 10.31 -0.28 18.49
CA GLY A 102 11.02 0.98 18.75
C GLY A 102 11.92 1.38 17.59
N PHE A 103 11.78 2.61 17.09
CA PHE A 103 12.49 3.10 15.90
C PHE A 103 14.00 2.92 15.97
N ASN A 104 14.63 3.27 17.10
CA ASN A 104 16.08 3.12 17.24
C ASN A 104 16.53 1.66 17.17
N ASN A 105 15.72 0.72 17.68
CA ASN A 105 16.08 -0.70 17.70
C ASN A 105 15.98 -1.35 16.31
N ILE A 106 15.23 -0.74 15.38
CA ILE A 106 15.05 -1.27 14.02
C ILE A 106 15.91 -0.57 12.97
N THR A 107 16.44 0.63 13.25
CA THR A 107 17.20 1.43 12.28
C THR A 107 18.66 1.67 12.62
N VAL A 108 19.09 1.43 13.87
CA VAL A 108 20.47 1.64 14.31
C VAL A 108 21.27 0.36 14.14
N GLY A 109 22.54 0.48 13.72
CA GLY A 109 23.48 -0.65 13.66
C GLY A 109 24.25 -0.77 12.35
N GLY A 110 23.91 0.03 11.32
CA GLY A 110 24.66 0.08 10.05
C GLY A 110 24.68 -1.20 9.22
N ASN A 111 24.07 -2.29 9.72
CA ASN A 111 23.92 -3.54 9.00
C ASN A 111 22.86 -3.40 7.88
N PRO A 112 22.94 -4.25 6.84
CA PRO A 112 21.97 -4.30 5.75
C PRO A 112 20.49 -4.32 6.20
N VAL A 113 20.15 -5.06 7.24
CA VAL A 113 18.76 -5.14 7.77
C VAL A 113 18.29 -3.77 8.26
N ALA A 114 19.11 -3.08 9.05
CA ALA A 114 18.79 -1.74 9.57
C ALA A 114 18.64 -0.71 8.44
N VAL A 115 19.50 -0.78 7.41
CA VAL A 115 19.38 0.08 6.22
C VAL A 115 18.08 -0.21 5.47
N MET A 116 17.73 -1.48 5.28
CA MET A 116 16.49 -1.86 4.62
C MET A 116 15.25 -1.40 5.41
N ASN A 117 15.29 -1.48 6.75
CA ASN A 117 14.23 -0.96 7.60
C ASN A 117 14.06 0.55 7.43
N CYS A 118 15.13 1.33 7.33
CA CYS A 118 15.04 2.76 7.02
C CYS A 118 14.34 3.01 5.69
N ILE A 119 14.70 2.26 4.64
CA ILE A 119 14.06 2.38 3.31
C ILE A 119 12.57 2.05 3.42
N GLN A 120 12.21 0.96 4.10
CA GLN A 120 10.81 0.55 4.32
C GLN A 120 10.02 1.59 5.11
N LEU A 121 10.60 2.18 6.16
CA LEU A 121 9.95 3.22 6.95
C LEU A 121 9.68 4.49 6.14
N ILE A 122 10.64 4.91 5.31
CA ILE A 122 10.47 6.07 4.42
C ILE A 122 9.36 5.80 3.40
N ALA A 123 9.39 4.65 2.73
CA ALA A 123 8.36 4.25 1.77
C ALA A 123 6.98 4.19 2.43
N MET A 124 6.88 3.51 3.58
CA MET A 124 5.67 3.45 4.39
C MET A 124 5.17 4.85 4.76
N GLY A 125 6.05 5.77 5.16
CA GLY A 125 5.68 7.15 5.49
C GLY A 125 5.05 7.88 4.31
N ILE A 126 5.68 7.80 3.14
CA ILE A 126 5.16 8.38 1.91
C ILE A 126 3.78 7.79 1.58
N PHE A 127 3.64 6.46 1.57
CA PHE A 127 2.36 5.81 1.27
C PHE A 127 1.29 6.15 2.30
N THR A 128 1.62 6.27 3.59
CA THR A 128 0.67 6.64 4.64
C THR A 128 0.05 8.00 4.38
N LEU A 129 0.86 9.00 3.97
CA LEU A 129 0.39 10.35 3.66
C LEU A 129 -0.61 10.39 2.51
N PHE A 130 -0.48 9.49 1.54
CA PHE A 130 -1.42 9.39 0.43
C PHE A 130 -2.64 8.52 0.77
N LYS A 131 -2.43 7.36 1.40
CA LYS A 131 -3.47 6.33 1.58
C LYS A 131 -4.42 6.61 2.72
N VAL A 132 -3.94 7.16 3.85
CA VAL A 132 -4.81 7.43 4.98
C VAL A 132 -5.86 8.49 4.64
N PRO A 133 -5.51 9.67 4.07
CA PRO A 133 -6.52 10.65 3.68
C PRO A 133 -7.45 10.13 2.59
N SER A 134 -6.93 9.40 1.59
CA SER A 134 -7.72 8.84 0.50
C SER A 134 -8.75 7.82 1.03
N SER A 135 -8.35 6.99 1.99
CA SER A 135 -9.23 6.00 2.62
C SER A 135 -10.31 6.67 3.46
N ILE A 136 -9.95 7.67 4.28
CA ILE A 136 -10.92 8.46 5.05
C ILE A 136 -11.91 9.16 4.13
N TYR A 137 -11.41 9.85 3.09
CA TYR A 137 -12.24 10.54 2.11
C TYR A 137 -13.21 9.58 1.40
N THR A 138 -12.73 8.40 1.04
CA THR A 138 -13.54 7.35 0.40
C THR A 138 -14.61 6.81 1.33
N THR A 139 -14.29 6.55 2.60
CA THR A 139 -15.27 6.12 3.61
C THR A 139 -16.38 7.17 3.78
N CYS A 140 -16.02 8.46 3.89
CA CYS A 140 -16.99 9.55 4.00
C CYS A 140 -17.83 9.76 2.72
N ASN A 141 -17.31 9.37 1.54
CA ASN A 141 -17.94 9.58 0.24
C ASN A 141 -18.17 8.26 -0.52
N HIS A 142 -18.53 7.19 0.21
CA HIS A 142 -18.56 5.82 -0.34
C HIS A 142 -19.45 5.68 -1.59
N LYS A 143 -20.62 6.33 -1.60
CA LYS A 143 -21.54 6.31 -2.77
C LYS A 143 -20.88 6.91 -4.02
N THR A 144 -20.09 7.96 -3.86
CA THR A 144 -19.34 8.58 -4.97
C THR A 144 -18.26 7.62 -5.46
N TYR A 145 -17.58 6.93 -4.55
CA TYR A 145 -16.58 5.92 -4.92
C TYR A 145 -17.19 4.75 -5.71
N GLN A 146 -18.33 4.22 -5.28
CA GLN A 146 -19.03 3.15 -6.03
C GLN A 146 -19.36 3.57 -7.47
N ARG A 147 -19.74 4.83 -7.68
CA ARG A 147 -19.99 5.36 -9.03
C ARG A 147 -18.72 5.50 -9.86
N LEU A 148 -17.61 5.91 -9.24
CA LEU A 148 -16.30 5.88 -9.90
C LEU A 148 -15.93 4.45 -10.33
N VAL A 149 -16.12 3.46 -9.45
CA VAL A 149 -15.87 2.04 -9.77
C VAL A 149 -16.70 1.59 -10.98
N GLN A 150 -17.98 1.99 -11.04
CA GLN A 150 -18.82 1.69 -12.19
C GLN A 150 -18.31 2.37 -13.47
N ARG A 151 -17.97 3.67 -13.40
CA ARG A 151 -17.42 4.42 -14.54
C ARG A 151 -16.15 3.79 -15.10
N LEU A 152 -15.24 3.35 -14.22
CA LEU A 152 -13.99 2.70 -14.63
C LEU A 152 -14.24 1.34 -15.30
N LYS A 153 -15.24 0.58 -14.82
CA LYS A 153 -15.66 -0.67 -15.46
C LYS A 153 -16.26 -0.43 -16.85
N ASP A 154 -17.07 0.60 -17.00
CA ASP A 154 -17.74 0.91 -18.28
C ASP A 154 -16.75 1.40 -19.36
N ASN A 155 -15.60 1.97 -18.95
CA ASN A 155 -14.57 2.48 -19.85
C ASN A 155 -13.49 1.44 -20.22
N ASP A 156 -13.56 0.20 -19.73
CA ASP A 156 -12.49 -0.82 -19.85
C ASP A 156 -11.10 -0.38 -19.31
N ASP A 157 -11.03 0.72 -18.56
CA ASP A 157 -9.80 1.29 -17.99
C ASP A 157 -9.27 0.50 -16.76
N VAL A 158 -9.74 -0.74 -16.55
CA VAL A 158 -9.48 -1.54 -15.32
C VAL A 158 -8.17 -2.34 -15.39
N TYR A 159 -7.44 -2.32 -16.53
CA TYR A 159 -6.29 -3.20 -16.79
C TYR A 159 -4.96 -2.46 -17.06
#